data_AF-J0KJC7-F1
#
_entry.id   AF-J0KJC7-F1
#
_cell.length_a   1.000
_cell.length_b   1.000
_cell.length_c   1.000
_cell.angle_alpha   90.00
_cell.angle_beta   90.00
_cell.angle_gamma   90.00
#
_symmetry.space_group_name_H-M   'P 1'
#
loop_
_entity.id
_entity.type
_entity.pdbx_description
1 polymer ?
#
loop_
_entity_poly.entity_id
_entity_poly.type
_entity_poly.pdbx_seq_one_letter_code
_entity_poly.pdbx_strand_id
1 'polypeptide(L)' 'MEFLEQVLEVLKEVEIDKTECSTLLASVQKQQLVIPVVGNFSAGKSTLLNRFLEKSVFAYRYHARDFFSH' A
#
# COMPACT_ATOMS: atom_id res chain seq x y z
N MET A 1 -13.79 4.39 -9.15
CA MET A 1 -13.73 3.19 -10.02
C MET A 1 -14.80 3.25 -11.11
N GLU A 2 -15.93 3.92 -10.86
CA GLU A 2 -17.08 4.03 -11.78
C GLU A 2 -16.75 4.48 -13.22
N PHE A 3 -15.82 5.42 -13.41
CA PHE A 3 -15.51 5.92 -14.76
C PHE A 3 -14.97 4.82 -15.70
N LEU A 4 -14.10 3.94 -15.19
CA LEU A 4 -13.46 2.93 -16.01
C LEU A 4 -14.42 1.79 -16.38
N GLU A 5 -15.39 1.51 -15.49
CA GLU A 5 -16.48 0.57 -15.76
C GLU A 5 -17.45 1.11 -16.82
N GLN A 6 -17.81 2.40 -16.75
CA GLN A 6 -18.66 3.07 -17.73
C GLN A 6 -18.02 3.08 -19.13
N VAL A 7 -16.71 3.33 -19.24
CA VAL A 7 -16.01 3.29 -20.54
C VAL A 7 -16.02 1.87 -21.13
N LEU A 8 -15.85 0.83 -20.31
CA LEU A 8 -15.88 -0.57 -20.77
C LEU A 8 -17.25 -1.00 -21.31
N GLU A 9 -18.32 -0.42 -20.78
CA GLU A 9 -19.70 -0.67 -21.20
C GLU A 9 -19.98 -0.05 -22.57
N VAL A 10 -19.59 1.22 -22.81
CA VAL A 10 -19.70 1.87 -24.12
C VAL A 10 -18.91 1.12 -25.19
N LEU A 11 -17.73 0.60 -24.84
CA LEU A 11 -16.93 -0.21 -25.76
C LEU A 11 -17.57 -1.56 -26.11
N LYS A 12 -18.65 -2.03 -25.44
CA LYS A 12 -19.31 -3.34 -25.75
C LYS A 12 -20.09 -3.30 -27.05
N GLU A 13 -20.54 -2.12 -27.46
CA GLU A 13 -21.33 -1.94 -28.67
C GLU A 13 -20.48 -1.95 -29.95
N VAL A 14 -19.15 -1.99 -29.81
CA VAL A 14 -18.19 -1.99 -30.91
C VAL A 14 -17.36 -3.27 -30.82
N GLU A 15 -17.22 -4.04 -31.91
CA GLU A 15 -16.37 -5.26 -31.99
C GLU A 15 -14.86 -4.93 -31.96
N ILE A 16 -14.44 -4.13 -30.99
CA ILE A 16 -13.03 -3.82 -30.73
C ILE A 16 -12.50 -4.89 -29.76
N ASP A 17 -11.34 -5.47 -30.07
CA ASP A 17 -10.66 -6.38 -29.15
C ASP A 17 -10.42 -5.70 -27.79
N LYS A 18 -11.07 -6.23 -26.76
CA LYS A 18 -11.08 -5.66 -25.40
C LYS A 18 -9.99 -6.22 -24.50
N THR A 19 -9.16 -7.11 -25.02
CA THR A 19 -8.13 -7.80 -24.24
C THR A 19 -7.17 -6.80 -23.59
N GLU A 20 -6.79 -5.76 -24.35
CA GLU A 20 -5.90 -4.70 -23.87
C GLU A 20 -6.56 -3.84 -22.78
N CYS A 21 -7.79 -3.37 -22.99
CA CYS A 21 -8.54 -2.60 -21.97
C CYS A 21 -8.75 -3.40 -20.68
N SER A 22 -9.05 -4.69 -20.78
CA SER A 22 -9.23 -5.57 -19.62
C SER A 22 -7.90 -5.78 -18.87
N THR A 23 -6.80 -5.88 -19.60
CA THR A 23 -5.44 -5.98 -19.03
C THR A 23 -5.06 -4.69 -18.30
N LEU A 24 -5.37 -3.53 -18.88
CA LEU A 24 -5.14 -2.21 -18.27
C LEU A 24 -6.00 -2.00 -17.03
N LEU A 25 -7.29 -2.38 -17.06
CA LEU A 25 -8.13 -2.36 -15.87
C LEU A 25 -7.51 -3.22 -14.75
N ALA A 26 -7.09 -4.44 -15.08
CA ALA A 26 -6.50 -5.35 -14.11
C ALA A 26 -5.15 -4.83 -13.58
N SER A 27 -4.34 -4.17 -14.40
CA SER A 27 -3.06 -3.60 -13.97
C SER A 27 -3.26 -2.42 -13.02
N VAL A 28 -4.19 -1.51 -13.32
CA VAL A 28 -4.54 -0.38 -12.45
C VAL A 28 -5.15 -0.86 -11.14
N GLN A 29 -6.07 -1.84 -11.17
CA GLN A 29 -6.69 -2.38 -9.96
C GLN A 29 -5.69 -3.11 -9.04
N LYS A 30 -4.67 -3.76 -9.62
CA LYS A 30 -3.64 -4.50 -8.87
C LYS A 30 -2.43 -3.63 -8.50
N GLN A 31 -2.40 -2.38 -8.92
CA GLN A 31 -1.26 -1.51 -8.70
C GLN A 31 -1.05 -1.28 -7.19
N GLN A 32 0.09 -1.71 -6.68
CA GLN A 32 0.44 -1.52 -5.28
C GLN A 32 1.04 -0.14 -5.06
N LEU A 33 0.53 0.62 -4.09
CA LEU A 33 1.14 1.84 -3.62
C LEU A 33 2.28 1.52 -2.64
N VAL A 34 3.52 1.79 -3.05
CA VAL A 34 4.71 1.61 -2.21
C VAL A 34 5.17 2.95 -1.69
N ILE A 35 5.21 3.09 -0.35
CA ILE A 35 5.67 4.32 0.31
C ILE A 35 6.96 4.02 1.09
N PRO A 36 8.13 4.52 0.66
CA PRO A 36 9.37 4.34 1.40
C PRO A 36 9.36 5.21 2.67
N VAL A 37 9.66 4.60 3.81
CA VAL A 37 9.82 5.31 5.10
C VAL A 37 11.29 5.31 5.49
N VAL A 38 11.93 6.48 5.42
CA VAL A 38 13.37 6.64 5.63
C VAL A 38 13.67 7.49 6.86
N GLY A 39 14.85 7.28 7.44
CA GLY A 39 15.36 8.03 8.61
C GLY A 39 16.26 7.17 9.48
N ASN A 40 17.05 7.81 10.34
CA ASN A 40 18.03 7.13 11.22
C ASN A 40 17.38 6.03 12.09
N PHE A 41 18.16 5.03 12.47
CA PHE A 41 17.73 4.03 13.45
C PHE A 41 17.28 4.72 14.75
N SER A 42 16.24 4.17 15.39
CA SER A 42 15.63 4.71 16.62
C SER A 42 14.93 6.07 16.53
N ALA A 43 14.81 6.68 15.34
CA ALA A 43 14.04 7.93 15.13
C ALA A 43 12.50 7.77 15.26
N GLY A 44 12.01 6.64 15.81
CA GLY A 44 10.57 6.43 16.03
C GLY A 44 9.76 5.90 14.84
N LYS A 45 10.39 5.54 13.71
CA LYS A 45 9.71 5.06 12.48
C LYS A 45 8.65 3.96 12.74
N SER A 46 8.99 2.90 13.48
CA SER A 46 8.06 1.82 13.81
C SER A 46 6.91 2.26 14.72
N THR A 47 7.15 3.25 15.59
CA THR A 47 6.12 3.82 16.47
C THR A 47 5.11 4.62 15.65
N LEU A 48 5.60 5.43 14.71
CA LEU A 48 4.75 6.18 13.78
C LEU A 48 3.88 5.24 12.94
N LEU A 49 4.48 4.19 12.36
CA LEU A 49 3.75 3.22 11.54
C LEU A 49 2.69 2.46 12.32
N ASN A 50 3.00 2.00 13.54
CA ASN A 50 2.01 1.33 14.39
C ASN A 50 0.84 2.26 14.74
N ARG A 51 1.11 3.55 15.01
CA ARG A 51 0.06 4.54 15.26
C ARG A 51 -0.78 4.80 14.02
N PHE A 52 -0.16 4.97 12.85
CA PHE A 52 -0.84 5.20 11.58
C PHE A 52 -1.76 4.05 11.19
N LEU A 53 -1.33 2.80 11.44
CA LEU A 53 -2.11 1.60 11.15
C LEU A 53 -3.11 1.23 12.25
N GLU A 54 -3.10 1.95 13.38
CA GLU A 54 -3.85 1.64 14.60
C GLU A 54 -3.68 0.19 15.08
N LYS A 55 -2.51 -0.41 14.79
CA LYS A 55 -2.19 -1.82 15.02
C LYS A 55 -0.72 -1.97 15.42
N SER A 56 -0.42 -2.91 16.32
CA SER A 56 0.95 -3.25 16.71
C SER A 56 1.59 -4.25 15.74
N VAL A 57 1.84 -3.80 14.51
CA VAL A 57 2.42 -4.65 13.44
C VAL A 57 3.93 -4.83 13.63
N PHE A 58 4.62 -3.78 14.05
CA PHE A 58 6.07 -3.79 14.26
C PHE A 58 6.39 -3.90 15.75
N ALA A 59 7.26 -4.84 16.12
CA ALA A 59 7.74 -4.96 17.50
C ALA A 59 8.54 -3.71 17.90
N TYR A 60 8.32 -3.24 19.14
CA TYR A 60 9.16 -2.21 19.73
C TYR A 60 10.49 -2.82 20.16
N ARG A 61 11.60 -2.29 19.65
CA ARG A 61 12.94 -2.70 20.09
C ARG A 61 13.40 -1.79 21.23
N TYR A 62 12.81 -1.95 22.40
CA TYR A 62 13.39 -1.41 23.64
C TYR A 62 14.11 -2.54 24.38
N HIS A 63 15.44 -2.57 24.28
CA HIS A 63 16.28 -3.23 25.30
C HIS A 63 16.32 -2.31 26.52
N ALA A 64 15.24 -2.28 27.29
CA ALA A 64 15.17 -1.55 28.57
C ALA A 64 15.79 -2.35 29.74
N ARG A 65 16.42 -3.50 29.46
CA ARG A 65 17.08 -4.33 30.48
C ARG A 65 18.56 -4.02 30.68
N ASP A 66 19.20 -3.28 29.77
CA ASP A 66 20.65 -3.02 29.84
C ASP A 66 21.01 -1.65 30.45
N PHE A 67 20.01 -0.85 30.86
CA PHE A 67 20.23 0.48 31.44
C PHE A 67 20.06 0.54 32.98
N PHE A 68 19.51 -0.51 33.59
CA PHE A 68 19.32 -0.61 35.04
C PHE A 68 20.19 -1.67 35.71
N SER A 69 21.17 -2.25 35.00
CA SER A 69 22.16 -3.16 35.60
C SER A 69 23.42 -2.39 36.01
N HIS A 70 23.28 -1.54 37.02
CA HIS A 70 24.38 -1.10 37.88
C HIS A 70 23.99 -1.44 39.31
#